data_AF-J3NQ41-F1
#
_entry.id   AF-J3NQ41-F1
#
_cell.length_a   1.000
_cell.length_b   1.000
_cell.length_c   1.000
_cell.angle_alpha   90.00
_cell.angle_beta   90.00
_cell.angle_gamma   90.00
#
_symmetry.space_group_name_H-M   'P 1'
#
loop_
_entity.id
_entity.type
_entity.pdbx_description
1 polymer ?
#
loop_
_entity_poly.entity_id
_entity_poly.type
_entity_poly.pdbx_seq_one_letter_code
_entity_poly.pdbx_strand_id
1 'polypeptide(L)'
;MSSMPHKPDVPPALVSSTEHSSVKQFRDRVVSQRQTTLRELTRFLHTIWLFTESDVKTVLVPSALFGLANAVALWLLLPESAGVPHPRVVLGRAPQILLYVWVNLVVIDIQNQRDPDAIEEDRINKPGRPLPSGKVSPNEAGSLLVASVIIAVLASYCLGAPGASVLVILLGYAYSDLGGSEHPLLRNLLNALGMPCFAVGALQVALNPTYPNPYPTPSSPSGGGNGPWVPLLAGRWVLVLAAAIFSTISIQDIKDQEGDAARGRRTLPLVVGDAAARWLVALPVLAWSALLPWLWGCATAAAYAPVLGLGLVVAARTVAVRGDVPADKRTFKIWCLWLVAIYCLPLTRALLGGEGLMLVTA
;
A
#
# COMPACT_ATOMS: atom_id res chain seq x y z
N MET A 1 60.85 -29.97 62.76
CA MET A 1 59.46 -29.76 62.31
C MET A 1 59.34 -28.34 61.78
N SER A 2 58.86 -28.20 60.54
CA SER A 2 58.30 -26.99 59.89
C SER A 2 59.15 -25.70 59.88
N SER A 3 59.38 -25.03 58.76
CA SER A 3 58.31 -24.37 58.01
C SER A 3 58.80 -23.80 56.66
N MET A 4 57.85 -23.71 55.74
CA MET A 4 57.96 -23.43 54.31
C MET A 4 58.56 -22.05 53.95
N PRO A 5 59.11 -21.90 52.72
CA PRO A 5 59.55 -20.62 52.21
C PRO A 5 58.39 -19.67 51.91
N HIS A 6 58.59 -18.40 52.29
CA HIS A 6 57.71 -17.26 52.07
C HIS A 6 57.23 -17.16 50.61
N LYS A 7 55.90 -17.13 50.41
CA LYS A 7 55.28 -16.59 49.20
C LYS A 7 55.44 -15.07 49.22
N PRO A 8 55.82 -14.42 48.10
CA PRO A 8 55.79 -12.96 48.04
C PRO A 8 54.34 -12.46 48.00
N ASP A 9 54.04 -11.50 48.87
CA ASP A 9 52.77 -10.78 48.93
C ASP A 9 52.59 -9.94 47.66
N VAL A 10 51.61 -10.29 46.83
CA VAL A 10 51.10 -9.40 45.79
C VAL A 10 50.15 -8.41 46.47
N PRO A 11 50.40 -7.09 46.43
CA PRO A 11 49.56 -6.12 47.13
C PRO A 11 48.14 -6.06 46.53
N PRO A 12 47.07 -6.09 47.36
CA PRO A 12 45.68 -6.15 46.90
C PRO A 12 45.15 -4.88 46.20
N ALA A 13 45.93 -3.80 46.14
CA ALA A 13 45.50 -2.49 45.64
C ALA A 13 45.70 -2.26 44.12
N LEU A 14 46.57 -3.03 43.46
CA LEU A 14 46.86 -2.87 42.02
C LEU A 14 45.82 -3.58 41.12
N VAL A 15 45.14 -4.60 41.64
CA VAL A 15 44.13 -5.39 40.91
C VAL A 15 42.80 -4.65 40.84
N SER A 16 42.39 -3.95 41.90
CA SER A 16 41.07 -3.29 41.93
C SER A 16 40.98 -2.06 41.01
N SER A 17 42.03 -1.25 40.90
CA SER A 17 42.04 -0.05 40.05
C SER A 17 42.09 -0.37 38.54
N THR A 18 42.80 -1.43 38.17
CA THR A 18 42.87 -1.94 36.80
C THR A 18 41.57 -2.63 36.37
N GLU A 19 40.93 -3.39 37.27
CA GLU A 19 39.59 -3.95 37.03
C GLU A 19 38.52 -2.85 36.87
N HIS A 20 38.50 -1.83 37.72
CA HIS A 20 37.56 -0.70 37.60
C HIS A 20 37.76 0.08 36.29
N SER A 21 39.01 0.25 35.84
CA SER A 21 39.34 0.87 34.55
C SER A 21 38.88 0.02 33.36
N SER A 22 39.09 -1.31 33.42
CA SER A 22 38.66 -2.28 32.40
C SER A 22 37.13 -2.34 32.26
N VAL A 23 36.40 -2.38 33.39
CA VAL A 23 34.93 -2.37 33.41
C VAL A 23 34.38 -1.06 32.84
N LYS A 24 34.99 0.08 33.17
CA LYS A 24 34.60 1.37 32.60
C LYS A 24 34.84 1.42 31.08
N GLN A 25 36.00 0.97 30.61
CA GLN A 25 36.31 0.89 29.17
C GLN A 25 35.36 -0.05 28.42
N PHE A 26 35.04 -1.21 29.00
CA PHE A 26 34.06 -2.13 28.43
C PHE A 26 32.67 -1.49 28.34
N ARG A 27 32.22 -0.84 29.41
CA ARG A 27 30.94 -0.12 29.43
C ARG A 27 30.89 0.99 28.37
N ASP A 28 31.95 1.78 28.24
CA ASP A 28 32.04 2.86 27.27
C ASP A 28 32.04 2.32 25.83
N ARG A 29 32.70 1.17 25.57
CA ARG A 29 32.60 0.45 24.28
C ARG A 29 31.19 -0.04 23.99
N VAL A 30 30.51 -0.63 24.98
CA VAL A 30 29.11 -1.09 24.83
C VAL A 30 28.18 0.07 24.53
N VAL A 31 28.31 1.19 25.24
CA VAL A 31 27.51 2.40 25.00
C VAL A 31 27.78 2.98 23.61
N SER A 32 29.05 3.09 23.21
CA SER A 32 29.45 3.54 21.87
C SER A 32 28.88 2.64 20.78
N GLN A 33 29.03 1.31 20.92
CA GLN A 33 28.50 0.35 19.95
C GLN A 33 26.98 0.46 19.83
N ARG A 34 26.26 0.57 20.96
CA ARG A 34 24.80 0.76 20.97
C ARG A 34 24.40 2.03 20.24
N GLN A 35 25.09 3.15 20.47
CA GLN A 35 24.81 4.41 19.78
C GLN A 35 25.05 4.30 18.27
N THR A 36 26.13 3.64 17.84
CA THR A 36 26.40 3.37 16.43
C THR A 36 25.32 2.50 15.82
N THR A 37 24.96 1.37 16.43
CA THR A 37 23.90 0.48 15.95
C THR A 37 22.56 1.21 15.81
N LEU A 38 22.18 2.04 16.78
CA LEU A 38 20.94 2.82 16.71
C LEU A 38 20.96 3.84 15.56
N ARG A 39 22.10 4.49 15.32
CA ARG A 39 22.26 5.43 14.19
C ARG A 39 22.13 4.70 12.86
N GLU A 40 22.79 3.56 12.70
CA GLU A 40 22.71 2.78 11.45
C GLU A 40 21.30 2.21 11.23
N LEU A 41 20.65 1.70 12.28
CA LEU A 41 19.26 1.24 12.18
C LEU A 41 18.32 2.38 11.78
N THR A 42 18.49 3.57 12.37
CA THR A 42 17.68 4.74 12.04
C THR A 42 17.87 5.14 10.58
N ARG A 43 19.13 5.17 10.09
CA ARG A 43 19.42 5.43 8.68
C ARG A 43 18.80 4.39 7.77
N PHE A 44 18.92 3.11 8.12
CA PHE A 44 18.34 2.01 7.36
C PHE A 44 16.82 2.14 7.25
N LEU A 45 16.12 2.33 8.37
CA LEU A 45 14.66 2.49 8.40
C LEU A 45 14.22 3.75 7.64
N HIS A 46 14.97 4.84 7.75
CA HIS A 46 14.71 6.04 6.97
C HIS A 46 14.88 5.80 5.46
N THR A 47 15.88 5.03 5.05
CA THR A 47 16.06 4.63 3.65
C THR A 47 14.89 3.78 3.15
N ILE A 48 14.41 2.81 3.94
CA ILE A 48 13.21 2.03 3.59
C ILE A 48 11.98 2.92 3.48
N TRP A 49 11.81 3.88 4.40
CA TRP A 49 10.73 4.86 4.32
C TRP A 49 10.76 5.67 3.02
N LEU A 50 11.95 6.14 2.61
CA LEU A 50 12.12 6.95 1.40
C LEU A 50 11.74 6.22 0.11
N PHE A 51 11.79 4.89 0.05
CA PHE A 51 11.25 4.13 -1.07
C PHE A 51 9.74 4.36 -1.24
N THR A 52 9.03 4.44 -0.11
CA THR A 52 7.56 4.41 -0.04
C THR A 52 6.91 5.77 0.24
N GLU A 53 7.68 6.80 0.59
CA GLU A 53 7.16 8.10 1.06
C GLU A 53 6.15 8.72 0.10
N SER A 54 6.45 8.69 -1.21
CA SER A 54 5.56 9.22 -2.25
C SER A 54 4.20 8.52 -2.28
N ASP A 55 4.17 7.26 -1.85
CA ASP A 55 3.06 6.35 -2.04
C ASP A 55 2.23 6.10 -0.77
N VAL A 56 2.59 6.78 0.32
CA VAL A 56 1.80 6.81 1.56
C VAL A 56 0.38 7.33 1.30
N LYS A 57 0.26 8.42 0.53
CA LYS A 57 -1.03 9.08 0.26
C LYS A 57 -1.76 8.48 -0.95
N THR A 58 -1.07 7.71 -1.78
CA THR A 58 -1.60 7.19 -3.06
C THR A 58 -1.99 5.71 -2.94
N VAL A 59 -1.30 4.93 -2.08
CA VAL A 59 -1.54 3.49 -1.92
C VAL A 59 -1.80 3.12 -0.45
N LEU A 60 -0.91 3.49 0.47
CA LEU A 60 -0.96 3.01 1.86
C LEU A 60 -2.27 3.42 2.57
N VAL A 61 -2.53 4.73 2.64
CA VAL A 61 -3.72 5.28 3.30
C VAL A 61 -5.00 4.86 2.56
N PRO A 62 -5.12 4.99 1.22
CA PRO A 62 -6.30 4.53 0.50
C PRO A 62 -6.66 3.06 0.71
N SER A 63 -5.67 2.17 0.69
CA SER A 63 -5.90 0.72 0.86
C SER A 63 -6.30 0.37 2.29
N ALA A 64 -5.71 1.05 3.29
CA ALA A 64 -6.10 0.88 4.68
C ALA A 64 -7.55 1.35 4.94
N LEU A 65 -7.92 2.51 4.38
CA LEU A 65 -9.29 3.03 4.45
C LEU A 65 -10.28 2.12 3.73
N PHE A 66 -9.91 1.55 2.57
CA PHE A 66 -10.72 0.55 1.90
C PHE A 66 -10.99 -0.65 2.82
N GLY A 67 -9.94 -1.26 3.37
CA GLY A 67 -10.07 -2.45 4.21
C GLY A 67 -10.96 -2.23 5.42
N LEU A 68 -10.76 -1.11 6.12
CA LEU A 68 -11.57 -0.72 7.28
C LEU A 68 -13.02 -0.42 6.90
N ALA A 69 -13.25 0.44 5.90
CA ALA A 69 -14.59 0.85 5.50
C ALA A 69 -15.42 -0.33 4.98
N ASN A 70 -14.82 -1.20 4.16
CA ASN A 70 -15.52 -2.35 3.59
C ASN A 70 -15.78 -3.43 4.65
N ALA A 71 -14.88 -3.67 5.61
CA ALA A 71 -15.14 -4.59 6.71
C ALA A 71 -16.29 -4.12 7.62
N VAL A 72 -16.33 -2.82 7.95
CA VAL A 72 -17.45 -2.23 8.71
C VAL A 72 -18.75 -2.26 7.90
N ALA A 73 -18.70 -1.95 6.61
CA ALA A 73 -19.86 -2.02 5.74
C ALA A 73 -20.43 -3.44 5.66
N LEU A 74 -19.59 -4.47 5.55
CA LEU A 74 -20.01 -5.86 5.61
C LEU A 74 -20.71 -6.16 6.94
N TRP A 75 -20.15 -5.72 8.08
CA TRP A 75 -20.82 -5.93 9.37
C TRP A 75 -22.22 -5.28 9.44
N LEU A 76 -22.39 -4.10 8.84
CA LEU A 76 -23.67 -3.37 8.84
C LEU A 76 -24.69 -3.93 7.83
N LEU A 77 -24.23 -4.42 6.68
CA LEU A 77 -25.09 -4.84 5.57
C LEU A 77 -25.44 -6.33 5.62
N LEU A 78 -24.61 -7.14 6.26
CA LEU A 78 -24.80 -8.59 6.29
C LEU A 78 -25.53 -9.03 7.58
N PRO A 79 -26.28 -10.16 7.55
CA PRO A 79 -26.89 -10.73 8.76
C PRO A 79 -25.84 -11.10 9.81
N GLU A 80 -26.23 -11.10 11.10
CA GLU A 80 -25.34 -11.46 12.23
C GLU A 80 -24.69 -12.85 12.08
N SER A 81 -25.39 -13.78 11.41
CA SER A 81 -24.89 -15.13 11.12
C SER A 81 -23.73 -15.18 10.13
N ALA A 82 -23.35 -14.05 9.51
CA ALA A 82 -22.29 -13.99 8.51
C ALA A 82 -20.86 -14.02 9.09
N GLY A 83 -20.69 -14.06 10.41
CA GLY A 83 -19.37 -14.21 11.04
C GLY A 83 -18.42 -13.02 10.82
N VAL A 84 -18.94 -11.85 10.48
CA VAL A 84 -18.14 -10.63 10.29
C VAL A 84 -17.76 -10.04 11.66
N PRO A 85 -16.48 -9.69 11.90
CA PRO A 85 -16.06 -9.11 13.18
C PRO A 85 -16.75 -7.77 13.48
N HIS A 86 -17.05 -7.53 14.76
CA HIS A 86 -17.62 -6.26 15.21
C HIS A 86 -16.69 -5.06 14.86
N PRO A 87 -17.22 -3.87 14.51
CA PRO A 87 -16.42 -2.72 14.06
C PRO A 87 -15.28 -2.33 14.99
N ARG A 88 -15.45 -2.46 16.32
CA ARG A 88 -14.36 -2.22 17.30
C ARG A 88 -13.15 -3.13 17.07
N VAL A 89 -13.37 -4.40 16.72
CA VAL A 89 -12.30 -5.36 16.42
C VAL A 89 -11.64 -5.00 15.10
N VAL A 90 -12.43 -4.67 14.07
CA VAL A 90 -11.94 -4.22 12.76
C VAL A 90 -11.05 -2.99 12.90
N LEU A 91 -11.50 -1.96 13.61
CA LEU A 91 -10.73 -0.74 13.85
C LEU A 91 -9.46 -1.01 14.66
N GLY A 92 -9.52 -1.94 15.63
CA GLY A 92 -8.35 -2.41 16.39
C GLY A 92 -7.29 -3.12 15.54
N ARG A 93 -7.62 -3.52 14.30
CA ARG A 93 -6.69 -4.14 13.34
C ARG A 93 -6.01 -3.14 12.40
N ALA A 94 -6.26 -1.84 12.56
CA ALA A 94 -5.63 -0.80 11.72
C ALA A 94 -4.08 -0.90 11.67
N PRO A 95 -3.35 -1.15 12.79
CA PRO A 95 -1.90 -1.32 12.73
C PRO A 95 -1.46 -2.50 11.86
N GLN A 96 -2.18 -3.62 11.91
CA GLN A 96 -1.91 -4.83 11.12
C GLN A 96 -2.19 -4.59 9.64
N ILE A 97 -3.27 -3.86 9.32
CA ILE A 97 -3.58 -3.46 7.95
C ILE A 97 -2.48 -2.56 7.39
N LEU A 98 -2.05 -1.54 8.16
CA LEU A 98 -0.96 -0.65 7.75
C LEU A 98 0.35 -1.42 7.54
N LEU A 99 0.68 -2.36 8.43
CA LEU A 99 1.84 -3.22 8.29
C LEU A 99 1.75 -4.06 7.01
N TYR A 100 0.62 -4.73 6.78
CA TYR A 100 0.38 -5.56 5.58
C TYR A 100 0.58 -4.75 4.29
N VAL A 101 -0.07 -3.59 4.19
CA VAL A 101 0.01 -2.77 2.97
C VAL A 101 1.43 -2.24 2.81
N TRP A 102 2.08 -1.78 3.89
CA TRP A 102 3.42 -1.21 3.82
C TRP A 102 4.49 -2.23 3.41
N VAL A 103 4.50 -3.45 3.95
CA VAL A 103 5.51 -4.46 3.56
C VAL A 103 5.38 -4.87 2.09
N ASN A 104 4.15 -4.94 1.57
CA ASN A 104 3.93 -5.18 0.14
C ASN A 104 4.32 -3.95 -0.70
N LEU A 105 4.05 -2.74 -0.22
CA LEU A 105 4.41 -1.50 -0.91
C LEU A 105 5.93 -1.36 -1.05
N VAL A 106 6.70 -1.69 -0.02
CA VAL A 106 8.17 -1.72 -0.07
C VAL A 106 8.67 -2.61 -1.21
N VAL A 107 8.07 -3.80 -1.41
CA VAL A 107 8.46 -4.70 -2.51
C VAL A 107 8.21 -4.05 -3.86
N ILE A 108 7.00 -3.53 -4.09
CA ILE A 108 6.61 -2.92 -5.37
C ILE A 108 7.46 -1.68 -5.67
N ASP A 109 7.73 -0.85 -4.67
CA ASP A 109 8.54 0.35 -4.84
C ASP A 109 9.99 0.03 -5.17
N ILE A 110 10.61 -0.95 -4.50
CA ILE A 110 11.97 -1.37 -4.85
C ILE A 110 12.01 -1.97 -6.27
N GLN A 111 11.03 -2.81 -6.64
CA GLN A 111 10.94 -3.38 -8.00
C GLN A 111 10.85 -2.27 -9.06
N ASN A 112 9.98 -1.29 -8.85
CA ASN A 112 9.74 -0.22 -9.81
C ASN A 112 10.91 0.79 -9.91
N GLN A 113 11.72 0.94 -8.87
CA GLN A 113 12.76 1.98 -8.78
C GLN A 113 14.18 1.51 -9.12
N ARG A 114 14.44 0.19 -9.15
CA ARG A 114 15.81 -0.35 -9.21
C ARG A 114 16.49 -0.30 -10.58
N ASP A 115 15.69 -0.25 -11.64
CA ASP A 115 16.19 -0.32 -13.02
C ASP A 115 16.93 0.97 -13.41
N PRO A 116 18.05 0.92 -14.15
CA PRO A 116 18.79 2.11 -14.56
C PRO A 116 17.92 3.19 -15.22
N ASP A 117 16.98 2.80 -16.08
CA ASP A 117 16.10 3.74 -16.77
C ASP A 117 15.04 4.32 -15.81
N ALA A 118 14.60 3.54 -14.81
CA ALA A 118 13.74 4.03 -13.73
C ALA A 118 14.45 5.06 -12.84
N ILE A 119 15.75 4.87 -12.60
CA ILE A 119 16.55 5.81 -11.81
C ILE A 119 16.65 7.15 -12.54
N GLU A 120 16.87 7.15 -13.86
CA GLU A 120 16.92 8.39 -14.65
C GLU A 120 15.57 9.11 -14.68
N GLU A 121 14.47 8.37 -14.89
CA GLU A 121 13.11 8.91 -14.79
C GLU A 121 12.87 9.57 -13.42
N ASP A 122 13.22 8.88 -12.33
CA ASP A 122 12.99 9.38 -10.98
C ASP A 122 13.94 10.52 -10.59
N ARG A 123 15.11 10.71 -11.23
CA ARG A 123 15.94 11.91 -11.03
C ARG A 123 15.19 13.19 -11.39
N ILE A 124 14.29 13.11 -12.38
CA ILE A 124 13.41 14.21 -12.79
C ILE A 124 12.17 14.23 -11.91
N ASN A 125 11.43 13.12 -11.85
CA ASN A 125 10.09 13.11 -11.26
C ASN A 125 10.11 13.12 -9.72
N LYS A 126 11.07 12.40 -9.11
CA LYS A 126 11.12 12.07 -7.67
C LYS A 126 12.58 11.99 -7.12
N PRO A 127 13.37 13.07 -7.22
CA PRO A 127 14.81 13.05 -6.90
C PRO A 127 15.15 12.68 -5.45
N GLY A 128 14.19 12.77 -4.52
CA GLY A 128 14.38 12.40 -3.12
C GLY A 128 14.48 10.89 -2.85
N ARG A 129 14.06 10.05 -3.81
CA ARG A 129 14.06 8.58 -3.69
C ARG A 129 15.47 8.01 -3.47
N PRO A 130 15.61 6.82 -2.85
CA PRO A 130 16.91 6.30 -2.45
C PRO A 130 17.92 6.11 -3.58
N LEU A 131 17.51 5.58 -4.73
CA LEU A 131 18.42 5.34 -5.85
C LEU A 131 18.79 6.63 -6.61
N PRO A 132 17.84 7.51 -7.01
CA PRO A 132 18.18 8.79 -7.65
C PRO A 132 19.09 9.67 -6.80
N SER A 133 18.91 9.66 -5.46
CA SER A 133 19.73 10.42 -4.52
C SER A 133 21.05 9.74 -4.13
N GLY A 134 21.37 8.58 -4.70
CA GLY A 134 22.63 7.87 -4.45
C GLY A 134 22.79 7.27 -3.05
N LYS A 135 21.70 7.14 -2.28
CA LYS A 135 21.72 6.55 -0.92
C LYS A 135 21.84 5.02 -0.94
N VAL A 136 21.43 4.40 -2.04
CA VAL A 136 21.41 2.95 -2.25
C VAL A 136 21.82 2.68 -3.70
N SER A 137 22.74 1.72 -3.91
CA SER A 137 23.11 1.24 -5.24
C SER A 137 22.08 0.24 -5.81
N PRO A 138 22.01 0.04 -7.13
CA PRO A 138 21.11 -0.96 -7.73
C PRO A 138 21.29 -2.38 -7.18
N ASN A 139 22.53 -2.78 -6.88
CA ASN A 139 22.85 -4.10 -6.32
C ASN A 139 22.33 -4.25 -4.87
N GLU A 140 22.49 -3.21 -4.05
CA GLU A 140 21.92 -3.18 -2.71
C GLU A 140 20.39 -3.19 -2.76
N ALA A 141 19.77 -2.43 -3.66
CA ALA A 141 18.33 -2.47 -3.88
C ALA A 141 17.84 -3.86 -4.30
N GLY A 142 18.58 -4.57 -5.16
CA GLY A 142 18.29 -5.96 -5.53
C GLY A 142 18.34 -6.92 -4.34
N SER A 143 19.32 -6.75 -3.45
CA SER A 143 19.44 -7.56 -2.22
C SER A 143 18.31 -7.25 -1.24
N LEU A 144 17.97 -5.97 -1.08
CA LEU A 144 16.83 -5.52 -0.29
C LEU A 144 15.51 -6.04 -0.83
N LEU A 145 15.35 -6.14 -2.16
CA LEU A 145 14.14 -6.68 -2.76
C LEU A 145 13.92 -8.13 -2.34
N VAL A 146 14.95 -8.99 -2.45
CA VAL A 146 14.82 -10.41 -2.08
C VAL A 146 14.40 -10.56 -0.62
N ALA A 147 15.05 -9.82 0.28
CA ALA A 147 14.68 -9.82 1.70
C ALA A 147 13.25 -9.31 1.91
N SER A 148 12.86 -8.23 1.21
CA SER A 148 11.54 -7.63 1.32
C SER A 148 10.43 -8.55 0.81
N VAL A 149 10.67 -9.31 -0.27
CA VAL A 149 9.71 -10.31 -0.79
C VAL A 149 9.48 -11.41 0.26
N ILE A 150 10.54 -11.94 0.87
CA ILE A 150 10.43 -12.96 1.92
C ILE A 150 9.63 -12.40 3.11
N ILE A 151 9.97 -11.19 3.57
CA ILE A 151 9.28 -10.52 4.68
C ILE A 151 7.80 -10.28 4.33
N ALA A 152 7.50 -9.77 3.14
CA ALA A 152 6.14 -9.45 2.72
C ALA A 152 5.28 -10.72 2.64
N VAL A 153 5.77 -11.81 2.06
CA VAL A 153 5.03 -13.09 1.96
C VAL A 153 4.81 -13.69 3.35
N LEU A 154 5.84 -13.75 4.21
CA LEU A 154 5.71 -14.30 5.56
C LEU A 154 4.77 -13.46 6.43
N ALA A 155 4.93 -12.13 6.43
CA ALA A 155 4.05 -11.24 7.15
C ALA A 155 2.60 -11.36 6.65
N SER A 156 2.40 -11.40 5.33
CA SER A 156 1.08 -11.56 4.73
C SER A 156 0.43 -12.91 5.05
N TYR A 157 1.22 -13.98 5.12
CA TYR A 157 0.76 -15.29 5.59
C TYR A 157 0.30 -15.22 7.06
N CYS A 158 1.12 -14.67 7.95
CA CYS A 158 0.78 -14.50 9.37
C CYS A 158 -0.42 -13.59 9.60
N LEU A 159 -0.67 -12.64 8.70
CA LEU A 159 -1.79 -11.69 8.76
C LEU A 159 -3.06 -12.22 8.05
N GLY A 160 -3.01 -13.40 7.43
CA GLY A 160 -4.17 -14.04 6.80
C GLY A 160 -4.50 -13.53 5.39
N ALA A 161 -3.55 -12.90 4.70
CA ALA A 161 -3.72 -12.34 3.35
C ALA A 161 -2.60 -12.73 2.33
N PRO A 162 -2.12 -13.99 2.28
CA PRO A 162 -0.98 -14.36 1.43
C PRO A 162 -1.29 -14.29 -0.07
N GLY A 163 -2.50 -14.66 -0.50
CA GLY A 163 -2.85 -14.73 -1.92
C GLY A 163 -2.79 -13.38 -2.64
N ALA A 164 -3.34 -12.33 -2.02
CA ALA A 164 -3.28 -10.97 -2.56
C ALA A 164 -1.85 -10.42 -2.59
N SER A 165 -1.02 -10.78 -1.60
CA SER A 165 0.40 -10.42 -1.56
C SER A 165 1.19 -11.07 -2.70
N VAL A 166 1.06 -12.39 -2.88
CA VAL A 166 1.74 -13.08 -3.99
C VAL A 166 1.29 -12.51 -5.34
N LEU A 167 -0.01 -12.28 -5.53
CA LEU A 167 -0.53 -11.74 -6.78
C LEU A 167 0.03 -10.33 -7.07
N VAL A 168 0.07 -9.42 -6.10
CA VAL A 168 0.62 -8.08 -6.33
C VAL A 168 2.11 -8.12 -6.65
N ILE A 169 2.88 -9.01 -6.02
CA ILE A 169 4.31 -9.21 -6.31
C ILE A 169 4.52 -9.72 -7.74
N LEU A 170 3.71 -10.68 -8.19
CA LEU A 170 3.76 -11.21 -9.56
C LEU A 170 3.38 -10.15 -10.60
N LEU A 171 2.34 -9.35 -10.33
CA LEU A 171 1.94 -8.24 -11.19
C LEU A 171 2.99 -7.14 -11.21
N GLY A 172 3.63 -6.83 -10.08
CA GLY A 172 4.74 -5.87 -9.99
C GLY A 172 5.97 -6.31 -10.77
N TYR A 173 6.28 -7.61 -10.73
CA TYR A 173 7.31 -8.22 -11.57
C TYR A 173 6.94 -8.14 -13.06
N ALA A 174 5.71 -8.46 -13.44
CA ALA A 174 5.26 -8.31 -14.82
C ALA A 174 5.29 -6.84 -15.30
N TYR A 175 4.99 -5.90 -14.41
CA TYR A 175 5.00 -4.46 -14.68
C TYR A 175 6.42 -3.93 -14.89
N SER A 176 7.35 -4.30 -14.01
CA SER A 176 8.71 -3.74 -14.01
C SER A 176 9.66 -4.58 -14.85
N ASP A 177 9.86 -5.85 -14.47
CA ASP A 177 10.89 -6.73 -15.01
C ASP A 177 10.55 -7.34 -16.38
N LEU A 178 9.27 -7.58 -16.66
CA LEU A 178 8.82 -8.10 -17.97
C LEU A 178 8.46 -6.97 -18.96
N GLY A 179 8.77 -5.72 -18.64
CA GLY A 179 8.54 -4.56 -19.50
C GLY A 179 7.06 -4.18 -19.67
N GLY A 180 6.15 -4.66 -18.81
CA GLY A 180 4.72 -4.37 -18.91
C GLY A 180 4.41 -2.87 -18.81
N SER A 181 5.24 -2.11 -18.10
CA SER A 181 5.14 -0.65 -17.94
C SER A 181 5.52 0.15 -19.18
N GLU A 182 6.13 -0.47 -20.19
CA GLU A 182 6.57 0.18 -21.44
C GLU A 182 5.45 0.31 -22.47
N HIS A 183 4.39 -0.49 -22.36
CA HIS A 183 3.23 -0.42 -23.24
C HIS A 183 2.03 0.24 -22.53
N PRO A 184 1.46 1.35 -23.04
CA PRO A 184 0.53 2.18 -22.27
C PRO A 184 -0.73 1.44 -21.81
N LEU A 185 -1.32 0.58 -22.66
CA LEU A 185 -2.51 -0.20 -22.29
C LEU A 185 -2.18 -1.32 -21.30
N LEU A 186 -1.00 -1.94 -21.44
CA LEU A 186 -0.60 -3.04 -20.56
C LEU A 186 -0.24 -2.52 -19.18
N ARG A 187 0.46 -1.38 -19.12
CA ARG A 187 0.71 -0.61 -17.90
C ARG A 187 -0.58 -0.32 -17.14
N ASN A 188 -1.59 0.23 -17.83
CA ASN A 188 -2.89 0.50 -17.22
C ASN A 188 -3.58 -0.78 -16.73
N LEU A 189 -3.53 -1.87 -17.51
CA LEU A 189 -4.10 -3.16 -17.12
C LEU A 189 -3.42 -3.72 -15.86
N LEU A 190 -2.10 -3.73 -15.82
CA LEU A 190 -1.34 -4.23 -14.68
C LEU A 190 -1.58 -3.37 -13.43
N ASN A 191 -1.64 -2.04 -13.56
CA ASN A 191 -2.02 -1.15 -12.46
C ASN A 191 -3.45 -1.41 -11.98
N ALA A 192 -4.39 -1.61 -12.91
CA ALA A 192 -5.79 -1.91 -12.60
C ALA A 192 -6.00 -3.25 -11.90
N LEU A 193 -5.12 -4.23 -12.13
CA LEU A 193 -5.13 -5.52 -11.44
C LEU A 193 -4.35 -5.46 -10.12
N GLY A 194 -3.22 -4.75 -10.08
CA GLY A 194 -2.31 -4.69 -8.94
C GLY A 194 -2.80 -3.80 -7.81
N MET A 195 -3.31 -2.59 -8.12
CA MET A 195 -3.79 -1.65 -7.10
C MET A 195 -4.91 -2.24 -6.22
N PRO A 196 -5.94 -2.91 -6.77
CA PRO A 196 -6.95 -3.58 -5.95
C PRO A 196 -6.41 -4.70 -5.05
N CYS A 197 -5.26 -5.32 -5.37
CA CYS A 197 -4.70 -6.37 -4.52
C CYS A 197 -4.30 -5.84 -3.13
N PHE A 198 -3.77 -4.61 -3.04
CA PHE A 198 -3.53 -3.96 -1.75
C PHE A 198 -4.82 -3.78 -0.93
N ALA A 199 -5.88 -3.32 -1.58
CA ALA A 199 -7.19 -3.11 -0.99
C ALA A 199 -7.85 -4.43 -0.54
N VAL A 200 -7.82 -5.46 -1.38
CA VAL A 200 -8.33 -6.81 -1.07
C VAL A 200 -7.58 -7.43 0.11
N GLY A 201 -6.25 -7.35 0.11
CA GLY A 201 -5.45 -7.84 1.22
C GLY A 201 -5.71 -7.09 2.52
N ALA A 202 -5.84 -5.75 2.47
CA ALA A 202 -6.23 -4.94 3.62
C ALA A 202 -7.59 -5.37 4.19
N LEU A 203 -8.57 -5.67 3.33
CA LEU A 203 -9.87 -6.23 3.74
C LEU A 203 -9.73 -7.63 4.36
N GLN A 204 -8.90 -8.50 3.79
CA GLN A 204 -8.63 -9.84 4.36
C GLN A 204 -8.04 -9.74 5.77
N VAL A 205 -7.07 -8.84 6.00
CA VAL A 205 -6.52 -8.60 7.34
C VAL A 205 -7.57 -8.01 8.28
N ALA A 206 -8.40 -7.08 7.80
CA ALA A 206 -9.49 -6.50 8.57
C ALA A 206 -10.50 -7.55 9.04
N LEU A 207 -10.84 -8.51 8.18
CA LEU A 207 -11.73 -9.64 8.49
C LEU A 207 -11.02 -10.73 9.32
N ASN A 208 -9.71 -10.95 9.11
CA ASN A 208 -8.87 -11.99 9.68
C ASN A 208 -9.56 -13.36 9.69
N PRO A 209 -9.61 -14.06 8.53
CA PRO A 209 -10.29 -15.35 8.41
C PRO A 209 -9.67 -16.45 9.29
N THR A 210 -8.47 -16.22 9.81
CA THR A 210 -7.73 -17.14 10.69
C THR A 210 -7.98 -16.90 12.19
N TYR A 211 -8.70 -15.83 12.55
CA TYR A 211 -9.08 -15.58 13.94
C TYR A 211 -10.05 -16.70 14.38
N PRO A 212 -9.77 -17.45 15.46
CA PRO A 212 -10.72 -18.43 15.95
C PRO A 212 -12.01 -17.70 16.29
N ASN A 213 -13.10 -18.00 15.59
CA ASN A 213 -14.41 -17.54 15.98
C ASN A 213 -14.67 -18.10 17.38
N PRO A 214 -14.76 -17.26 18.43
CA PRO A 214 -15.01 -17.75 19.79
C PRO A 214 -16.38 -18.42 19.93
N TYR A 215 -17.21 -18.34 18.90
CA TYR A 215 -18.36 -19.20 18.69
C TYR A 215 -18.00 -20.29 17.65
N PRO A 216 -17.54 -21.47 18.09
CA PRO A 216 -17.63 -22.64 17.23
C PRO A 216 -19.12 -22.93 17.04
N THR A 217 -19.70 -22.58 15.90
CA THR A 217 -21.02 -23.12 15.54
C THR A 217 -20.81 -24.60 15.22
N PRO A 218 -21.31 -25.52 16.06
CA PRO A 218 -21.30 -26.93 15.73
C PRO A 218 -22.32 -27.11 14.59
N SER A 219 -21.93 -27.83 13.53
CA SER A 219 -22.82 -28.29 12.46
C SER A 219 -23.62 -27.20 11.73
N SER A 220 -23.02 -26.56 10.72
CA SER A 220 -23.78 -26.26 9.50
C SER A 220 -23.34 -27.27 8.42
N PRO A 221 -24.23 -28.12 7.89
CA PRO A 221 -23.93 -29.06 6.80
C PRO A 221 -23.57 -28.38 5.46
N SER A 222 -23.52 -27.04 5.45
CA SER A 222 -23.04 -26.21 4.36
C SER A 222 -21.86 -25.39 4.90
N GLY A 223 -20.67 -25.63 4.35
CA GLY A 223 -19.38 -25.21 4.91
C GLY A 223 -19.36 -23.76 5.40
N GLY A 224 -18.82 -23.58 6.61
CA GLY A 224 -18.66 -22.29 7.32
C GLY A 224 -17.65 -21.33 6.67
N GLY A 225 -17.80 -21.09 5.37
CA GLY A 225 -17.41 -19.85 4.74
C GLY A 225 -18.62 -18.92 4.69
N ASN A 226 -18.38 -17.62 4.65
CA ASN A 226 -19.39 -16.64 4.24
C ASN A 226 -20.14 -17.21 3.01
N GLY A 227 -21.48 -17.23 3.02
CA GLY A 227 -22.26 -17.84 1.93
C GLY A 227 -21.80 -17.38 0.54
N PRO A 228 -22.06 -18.14 -0.54
CA PRO A 228 -21.44 -17.97 -1.86
C PRO A 228 -21.58 -16.56 -2.46
N TRP A 229 -22.53 -15.76 -1.97
CA TRP A 229 -22.80 -14.39 -2.39
C TRP A 229 -21.78 -13.35 -1.86
N VAL A 230 -21.12 -13.56 -0.71
CA VAL A 230 -20.12 -12.59 -0.19
C VAL A 230 -18.84 -12.60 -1.05
N PRO A 231 -18.23 -13.76 -1.38
CA PRO A 231 -17.11 -13.80 -2.32
C PRO A 231 -17.50 -13.27 -3.71
N LEU A 232 -18.72 -13.55 -4.17
CA LEU A 232 -19.22 -13.06 -5.46
C LEU A 232 -19.36 -11.54 -5.49
N LEU A 233 -19.98 -10.94 -4.47
CA LEU A 233 -20.09 -9.49 -4.32
C LEU A 233 -18.71 -8.83 -4.24
N ALA A 234 -17.82 -9.36 -3.40
CA ALA A 234 -16.46 -8.85 -3.28
C ALA A 234 -15.71 -8.93 -4.61
N GLY A 235 -15.83 -10.05 -5.34
CA GLY A 235 -15.22 -10.23 -6.66
C GLY A 235 -15.76 -9.23 -7.69
N ARG A 236 -17.08 -9.07 -7.79
CA ARG A 236 -17.72 -8.09 -8.69
C ARG A 236 -17.32 -6.66 -8.35
N TRP A 237 -17.24 -6.33 -7.06
CA TRP A 237 -16.80 -5.02 -6.61
C TRP A 237 -15.36 -4.73 -7.02
N VAL A 238 -14.45 -5.70 -6.82
CA VAL A 238 -13.05 -5.59 -7.25
C VAL A 238 -12.93 -5.42 -8.76
N LEU A 239 -13.73 -6.12 -9.56
CA LEU A 239 -13.74 -5.97 -11.03
C LEU A 239 -14.19 -4.56 -11.46
N VAL A 240 -15.21 -4.00 -10.82
CA VAL A 240 -15.68 -2.64 -11.09
C VAL A 240 -14.60 -1.61 -10.71
N LEU A 241 -13.94 -1.80 -9.56
CA LEU A 241 -12.80 -0.94 -9.17
C LEU A 241 -11.64 -1.05 -10.15
N ALA A 242 -11.30 -2.26 -10.59
CA ALA A 242 -10.26 -2.46 -11.60
C ALA A 242 -10.62 -1.73 -12.91
N ALA A 243 -11.87 -1.78 -13.36
CA ALA A 243 -12.31 -1.05 -14.56
C ALA A 243 -12.24 0.48 -14.39
N ALA A 244 -12.62 0.99 -13.21
CA ALA A 244 -12.52 2.41 -12.88
C ALA A 244 -11.06 2.87 -12.86
N ILE A 245 -10.16 2.09 -12.25
CA ILE A 245 -8.72 2.38 -12.23
C ILE A 245 -8.15 2.29 -13.65
N PHE A 246 -8.42 1.24 -14.41
CA PHE A 246 -7.92 1.03 -15.77
C PHE A 246 -8.16 2.24 -16.67
N SER A 247 -9.39 2.78 -16.62
CA SER A 247 -9.82 3.90 -17.46
C SER A 247 -9.38 5.27 -16.95
N THR A 248 -8.87 5.39 -15.72
CA THR A 248 -8.53 6.70 -15.12
C THR A 248 -7.08 6.82 -14.65
N ILE A 249 -6.33 5.72 -14.52
CA ILE A 249 -4.99 5.68 -13.93
C ILE A 249 -3.95 6.51 -14.69
N SER A 250 -4.15 6.70 -16.00
CA SER A 250 -3.26 7.55 -16.83
C SER A 250 -3.18 9.01 -16.36
N ILE A 251 -4.04 9.44 -15.43
CA ILE A 251 -3.89 10.71 -14.72
C ILE A 251 -2.52 10.84 -14.03
N GLN A 252 -1.94 9.73 -13.57
CA GLN A 252 -0.63 9.74 -12.91
C GLN A 252 0.51 10.09 -13.89
N ASP A 253 0.34 9.75 -15.17
CA ASP A 253 1.34 9.95 -16.20
C ASP A 253 1.38 11.43 -16.65
N ILE A 254 0.29 12.19 -16.48
CA ILE A 254 0.20 13.61 -16.86
C ILE A 254 1.27 14.45 -16.14
N LYS A 255 1.48 14.19 -14.84
CA LYS A 255 2.48 14.89 -14.01
C LYS A 255 3.91 14.39 -14.19
N ASP A 256 4.08 13.24 -14.84
CA ASP A 256 5.35 12.52 -14.94
C ASP A 256 5.91 12.52 -16.38
N GLN A 257 5.25 13.24 -17.31
CA GLN A 257 5.58 13.30 -18.74
C GLN A 257 7.06 13.57 -19.04
N GLU A 258 7.71 14.47 -18.29
CA GLU A 258 9.11 14.82 -18.53
C GLU A 258 10.06 13.64 -18.24
N GLY A 259 9.90 12.99 -17.08
CA GLY A 259 10.68 11.80 -16.74
C GLY A 259 10.33 10.59 -17.63
N ASP A 260 9.05 10.41 -17.96
CA ASP A 260 8.62 9.35 -18.89
C ASP A 260 9.25 9.53 -20.28
N ALA A 261 9.32 10.78 -20.77
CA ALA A 261 9.94 11.10 -22.05
C ALA A 261 11.46 10.88 -22.04
N ALA A 262 12.15 11.25 -20.95
CA ALA A 262 13.59 11.04 -20.80
C ALA A 262 13.97 9.56 -20.83
N ARG A 263 13.12 8.69 -20.28
CA ARG A 263 13.23 7.22 -20.35
C ARG A 263 12.81 6.62 -21.71
N GLY A 264 12.18 7.40 -22.59
CA GLY A 264 11.59 6.88 -23.83
C GLY A 264 10.35 6.03 -23.61
N ARG A 265 9.71 6.13 -22.44
CA ARG A 265 8.50 5.37 -22.09
C ARG A 265 7.31 5.87 -22.90
N ARG A 266 6.48 4.94 -23.38
CA ARG A 266 5.25 5.27 -24.10
C ARG A 266 4.06 5.37 -23.14
N THR A 267 3.87 6.52 -22.50
CA THR A 267 2.67 6.77 -21.68
C THR A 267 1.54 7.41 -22.51
N LEU A 268 0.30 7.31 -22.02
CA LEU A 268 -0.88 7.84 -22.74
C LEU A 268 -0.70 9.31 -23.19
N PRO A 269 -0.31 10.27 -22.33
CA PRO A 269 -0.11 11.66 -22.76
C PRO A 269 1.00 11.83 -23.82
N LEU A 270 2.02 10.97 -23.83
CA LEU A 270 3.09 11.02 -24.84
C LEU A 270 2.68 10.37 -26.18
N VAL A 271 1.75 9.42 -26.17
CA VAL A 271 1.31 8.70 -27.39
C VAL A 271 0.17 9.42 -28.09
N VAL A 272 -0.85 9.87 -27.37
CA VAL A 272 -2.04 10.52 -27.98
C VAL A 272 -2.06 12.05 -27.82
N GLY A 273 -1.08 12.60 -27.10
CA GLY A 273 -0.98 14.02 -26.77
C GLY A 273 -1.65 14.39 -25.44
N ASP A 274 -1.08 15.36 -24.74
CA ASP A 274 -1.52 15.84 -23.41
C ASP A 274 -3.02 16.19 -23.38
N ALA A 275 -3.50 16.95 -24.37
CA ALA A 275 -4.90 17.39 -24.43
C ALA A 275 -5.89 16.22 -24.56
N ALA A 276 -5.58 15.23 -25.40
CA ALA A 276 -6.43 14.06 -25.59
C ALA A 276 -6.41 13.16 -24.35
N ALA A 277 -5.23 12.92 -23.77
CA ALA A 277 -5.07 12.13 -22.56
C ALA A 277 -5.86 12.72 -21.36
N ARG A 278 -5.87 14.05 -21.20
CA ARG A 278 -6.65 14.74 -20.17
C ARG A 278 -8.16 14.46 -20.30
N TRP A 279 -8.70 14.48 -21.52
CA TRP A 279 -10.11 14.15 -21.77
C TRP A 279 -10.41 12.67 -21.59
N LEU A 280 -9.50 11.78 -22.03
CA LEU A 280 -9.59 10.34 -21.82
C LEU A 280 -9.59 9.95 -20.34
N VAL A 281 -9.05 10.79 -19.45
CA VAL A 281 -9.16 10.64 -18.00
C VAL A 281 -10.43 11.29 -17.44
N ALA A 282 -10.73 12.53 -17.85
CA ALA A 282 -11.83 13.31 -17.28
C ALA A 282 -13.20 12.67 -17.54
N LEU A 283 -13.44 12.15 -18.76
CA LEU A 283 -14.74 11.57 -19.11
C LEU A 283 -15.05 10.29 -18.30
N PRO A 284 -14.13 9.30 -18.18
CA PRO A 284 -14.37 8.17 -17.31
C PRO A 284 -14.52 8.55 -15.83
N VAL A 285 -13.74 9.51 -15.31
CA VAL A 285 -13.91 9.99 -13.92
C VAL A 285 -15.35 10.46 -13.68
N LEU A 286 -15.92 11.27 -14.59
CA LEU A 286 -17.31 11.73 -14.47
C LEU A 286 -18.31 10.58 -14.58
N ALA A 287 -18.11 9.67 -15.54
CA ALA A 287 -18.97 8.51 -15.74
C ALA A 287 -19.02 7.62 -14.50
N TRP A 288 -17.85 7.24 -13.97
CA TRP A 288 -17.75 6.44 -12.75
C TRP A 288 -18.31 7.17 -11.53
N SER A 289 -18.17 8.50 -11.47
CA SER A 289 -18.69 9.27 -10.33
C SER A 289 -20.21 9.24 -10.24
N ALA A 290 -20.91 9.14 -11.37
CA ALA A 290 -22.35 8.97 -11.42
C ALA A 290 -22.77 7.50 -11.29
N LEU A 291 -22.03 6.59 -11.96
CA LEU A 291 -22.39 5.19 -12.06
C LEU A 291 -22.18 4.41 -10.75
N LEU A 292 -21.08 4.65 -10.03
CA LEU A 292 -20.70 3.82 -8.88
C LEU A 292 -21.64 3.95 -7.67
N PRO A 293 -22.10 5.15 -7.26
CA PRO A 293 -23.10 5.24 -6.20
C PRO A 293 -24.43 4.58 -6.60
N TRP A 294 -24.81 4.65 -7.89
CA TRP A 294 -25.98 3.95 -8.42
C TRP A 294 -25.83 2.43 -8.38
N LEU A 295 -24.68 1.89 -8.80
CA LEU A 295 -24.39 0.45 -8.71
C LEU A 295 -24.42 -0.09 -7.27
N TRP A 296 -24.06 0.76 -6.30
CA TRP A 296 -24.18 0.45 -4.87
C TRP A 296 -25.59 0.63 -4.29
N GLY A 297 -26.55 1.06 -5.11
CA GLY A 297 -27.93 1.28 -4.68
C GLY A 297 -28.09 2.45 -3.70
N CYS A 298 -27.16 3.41 -3.72
CA CYS A 298 -27.29 4.62 -2.90
C CYS A 298 -28.55 5.41 -3.34
N ALA A 299 -29.38 5.80 -2.37
CA ALA A 299 -30.66 6.46 -2.66
C ALA A 299 -30.67 7.98 -2.41
N THR A 300 -29.71 8.52 -1.64
CA THR A 300 -29.72 9.92 -1.21
C THR A 300 -28.71 10.77 -1.98
N ALA A 301 -29.03 12.03 -2.24
CA ALA A 301 -28.07 12.97 -2.84
C ALA A 301 -26.79 13.11 -1.97
N ALA A 302 -26.92 13.00 -0.65
CA ALA A 302 -25.80 12.99 0.28
C ALA A 302 -24.82 11.82 0.04
N ALA A 303 -25.32 10.65 -0.38
CA ALA A 303 -24.48 9.50 -0.71
C ALA A 303 -23.69 9.68 -2.03
N TYR A 304 -24.22 10.47 -2.98
CA TYR A 304 -23.53 10.77 -4.24
C TYR A 304 -22.53 11.93 -4.10
N ALA A 305 -22.81 12.89 -3.22
CA ALA A 305 -22.09 14.16 -3.15
C ALA A 305 -20.56 14.04 -3.04
N PRO A 306 -19.96 13.14 -2.21
CA PRO A 306 -18.50 13.04 -2.11
C PRO A 306 -17.85 12.58 -3.42
N VAL A 307 -18.40 11.53 -4.04
CA VAL A 307 -17.84 10.95 -5.27
C VAL A 307 -18.05 11.89 -6.46
N LEU A 308 -19.28 12.42 -6.63
CA LEU A 308 -19.58 13.39 -7.69
C LEU A 308 -18.79 14.69 -7.53
N GLY A 309 -18.75 15.25 -6.33
CA GLY A 309 -18.06 16.51 -6.06
C GLY A 309 -16.56 16.41 -6.34
N LEU A 310 -15.91 15.36 -5.82
CA LEU A 310 -14.49 15.12 -6.09
C LEU A 310 -14.26 14.79 -7.56
N GLY A 311 -15.12 14.00 -8.20
CA GLY A 311 -15.03 13.66 -9.61
C GLY A 311 -15.10 14.88 -10.53
N LEU A 312 -16.03 15.81 -10.25
CA LEU A 312 -16.13 17.09 -10.94
C LEU A 312 -14.86 17.94 -10.77
N VAL A 313 -14.34 18.03 -9.54
CA VAL A 313 -13.09 18.77 -9.27
C VAL A 313 -11.91 18.15 -10.02
N VAL A 314 -11.77 16.83 -10.01
CA VAL A 314 -10.71 16.12 -10.74
C VAL A 314 -10.85 16.39 -12.24
N ALA A 315 -12.01 16.12 -12.83
CA ALA A 315 -12.24 16.30 -14.26
C ALA A 315 -12.02 17.76 -14.71
N ALA A 316 -12.57 18.73 -13.99
CA ALA A 316 -12.41 20.14 -14.29
C ALA A 316 -10.94 20.57 -14.22
N ARG A 317 -10.22 20.19 -13.16
CA ARG A 317 -8.79 20.52 -13.01
C ARG A 317 -7.94 19.86 -14.09
N THR A 318 -8.18 18.57 -14.37
CA THR A 318 -7.44 17.82 -15.40
C THR A 318 -7.55 18.49 -16.77
N VAL A 319 -8.72 19.02 -17.13
CA VAL A 319 -8.94 19.66 -18.43
C VAL A 319 -8.52 21.13 -18.45
N ALA A 320 -8.81 21.90 -17.39
CA ALA A 320 -8.67 23.35 -17.37
C ALA A 320 -7.29 23.84 -16.94
N VAL A 321 -6.58 23.11 -16.08
CA VAL A 321 -5.25 23.49 -15.58
C VAL A 321 -4.21 22.69 -16.33
N ARG A 322 -3.47 23.33 -17.24
CA ARG A 322 -2.49 22.68 -18.12
C ARG A 322 -1.12 23.35 -18.01
N GLY A 323 -0.06 22.59 -18.26
CA GLY A 323 1.32 23.09 -18.30
C GLY A 323 1.91 23.44 -16.94
N ASP A 324 1.29 23.01 -15.84
CA ASP A 324 1.74 23.24 -14.46
C ASP A 324 1.89 21.89 -13.72
N VAL A 325 3.12 21.39 -13.67
CA VAL A 325 3.46 20.11 -13.03
C VAL A 325 3.07 20.08 -11.54
N PRO A 326 3.37 21.11 -10.72
CA PRO A 326 2.82 21.21 -9.36
C PRO A 326 1.30 21.10 -9.28
N ALA A 327 0.56 21.71 -10.21
CA ALA A 327 -0.89 21.59 -10.25
C ALA A 327 -1.36 20.19 -10.64
N ASP A 328 -0.70 19.53 -11.59
CA ASP A 328 -1.00 18.15 -11.98
C ASP A 328 -0.69 17.17 -10.83
N LYS A 329 0.42 17.38 -10.10
CA LYS A 329 0.74 16.66 -8.84
C LYS A 329 -0.36 16.82 -7.80
N ARG A 330 -0.98 18.00 -7.71
CA ARG A 330 -2.13 18.24 -6.81
C ARG A 330 -3.38 17.53 -7.31
N THR A 331 -3.67 17.59 -8.60
CA THR A 331 -4.83 16.94 -9.21
C THR A 331 -4.76 15.42 -9.05
N PHE A 332 -3.58 14.81 -9.21
CA PHE A 332 -3.36 13.39 -8.91
C PHE A 332 -3.71 13.03 -7.46
N LYS A 333 -3.30 13.84 -6.47
CA LYS A 333 -3.66 13.62 -5.05
C LYS A 333 -5.17 13.75 -4.80
N ILE A 334 -5.85 14.66 -5.50
CA ILE A 334 -7.31 14.79 -5.41
C ILE A 334 -7.99 13.57 -6.06
N TRP A 335 -7.44 13.02 -7.13
CA TRP A 335 -7.90 11.77 -7.72
C TRP A 335 -7.72 10.58 -6.77
N CYS A 336 -6.61 10.51 -6.01
CA CYS A 336 -6.48 9.51 -4.94
C CYS A 336 -7.58 9.67 -3.88
N LEU A 337 -7.92 10.91 -3.50
CA LEU A 337 -9.03 11.18 -2.58
C LEU A 337 -10.40 10.78 -3.18
N TRP A 338 -10.60 11.00 -4.48
CA TRP A 338 -11.77 10.51 -5.22
C TRP A 338 -11.88 8.98 -5.19
N LEU A 339 -10.77 8.26 -5.39
CA LEU A 339 -10.74 6.81 -5.20
C LEU A 339 -11.10 6.39 -3.76
N VAL A 340 -10.61 7.11 -2.74
CA VAL A 340 -11.02 6.84 -1.34
C VAL A 340 -12.54 7.03 -1.17
N ALA A 341 -13.13 8.06 -1.77
CA ALA A 341 -14.58 8.25 -1.72
C ALA A 341 -15.33 7.08 -2.39
N ILE A 342 -14.82 6.58 -3.52
CA ILE A 342 -15.35 5.37 -4.18
C ILE A 342 -15.23 4.14 -3.26
N TYR A 343 -14.07 3.95 -2.64
CA TYR A 343 -13.80 2.82 -1.73
C TYR A 343 -14.75 2.79 -0.53
N CYS A 344 -15.25 3.95 -0.10
CA CYS A 344 -16.19 4.09 1.01
C CYS A 344 -17.65 3.88 0.62
N LEU A 345 -18.00 3.75 -0.67
CA LEU A 345 -19.39 3.58 -1.13
C LEU A 345 -20.19 2.48 -0.40
N PRO A 346 -19.66 1.26 -0.18
CA PRO A 346 -20.35 0.25 0.63
C PRO A 346 -20.74 0.76 2.03
N LEU A 347 -19.83 1.49 2.69
CA LEU A 347 -20.09 2.05 4.03
C LEU A 347 -21.10 3.20 3.95
N THR A 348 -20.97 4.08 2.96
CA THR A 348 -21.94 5.15 2.69
C THR A 348 -23.34 4.59 2.49
N ARG A 349 -23.47 3.52 1.71
CA ARG A 349 -24.73 2.79 1.50
C ARG A 349 -25.29 2.18 2.77
N ALA A 350 -24.43 1.66 3.65
CA ALA A 350 -24.83 1.10 4.93
C ALA A 350 -25.37 2.17 5.89
N LEU A 351 -24.76 3.36 5.89
CA LEU A 351 -25.09 4.44 6.83
C LEU A 351 -26.25 5.33 6.37
N LEU A 352 -26.33 5.62 5.06
CA LEU A 352 -27.30 6.58 4.50
C LEU A 352 -28.50 5.90 3.84
N GLY A 353 -28.57 4.57 3.89
CA GLY A 353 -29.65 3.80 3.29
C GLY A 353 -29.57 3.70 1.76
N GLY A 354 -30.44 2.85 1.21
CA GLY A 354 -30.50 2.59 -0.22
C GLY A 354 -31.34 1.37 -0.55
N GLU A 355 -31.57 1.13 -1.84
CA GLU A 355 -32.42 0.05 -2.33
C GLU A 355 -31.68 -0.77 -3.39
N GLY A 356 -31.87 -2.09 -3.34
CA GLY A 356 -31.15 -3.04 -4.18
C GLY A 356 -29.66 -3.11 -3.84
N LEU A 357 -29.06 -4.27 -4.12
CA LEU A 357 -27.62 -4.36 -4.27
C LEU A 357 -27.41 -4.82 -5.70
N MET A 358 -27.38 -3.87 -6.64
CA MET A 358 -27.32 -4.19 -8.07
C MET A 358 -26.07 -5.02 -8.40
N LEU A 359 -25.01 -4.88 -7.62
CA LEU A 359 -23.82 -5.75 -7.66
C LEU A 359 -24.06 -7.21 -7.21
N VAL A 360 -25.11 -7.52 -6.45
CA VAL A 360 -25.52 -8.90 -6.08
C VAL A 360 -26.61 -9.43 -7.01
N THR A 361 -27.53 -8.58 -7.45
CA THR A 361 -28.73 -9.01 -8.20
C THR A 361 -28.58 -9.04 -9.71
N ALA A 362 -27.54 -8.41 -10.27
CA ALA A 362 -27.24 -8.42 -11.71
C ALA A 362 -26.44 -9.65 -12.17
#